data_AF-A0A845GRE2-F1
#
_entry.id   AF-A0A845GRE2-F1
#
_cell.length_a   1.000
_cell.length_b   1.000
_cell.length_c   1.000
_cell.angle_alpha   90.00
_cell.angle_beta   90.00
_cell.angle_gamma   90.00
#
_symmetry.space_group_name_H-M   'P 1'
#
loop_
_entity.id
_entity.type
_entity.pdbx_description
1 polymer ?
#
loop_
_entity_poly.entity_id
_entity_poly.type
_entity_poly.pdbx_seq_one_letter_code
_entity_poly.pdbx_strand_id
1 'polypeptide(L)'
;LRAAGAVVDVVPAYRRSVPRLTPALAATLRALLAQQNDWIITSSEALRGLCALLAQLDAEHPDATQQNAVAAMQQQHLIIPHARIAETANNLGFSRLTLTGSGDERLLAALQSRL
;
A
#
# COMPACT_ATOMS: atom_id res chain seq x y z
N LEU A 1 5.18 25.90 -11.94
CA LEU A 1 3.97 26.75 -12.04
C LEU A 1 4.19 28.10 -11.38
N ARG A 2 4.10 28.24 -10.05
CA ARG A 2 4.40 29.52 -9.37
C ARG A 2 5.83 30.02 -9.60
N ALA A 3 6.81 29.13 -9.49
CA ALA A 3 8.22 29.45 -9.80
C ALA A 3 8.45 29.87 -11.27
N ALA A 4 7.49 29.59 -12.16
CA ALA A 4 7.51 30.02 -13.55
C ALA A 4 6.61 31.26 -13.79
N GLY A 5 6.20 31.97 -12.74
CA GLY A 5 5.40 33.21 -12.82
C GLY A 5 3.89 33.01 -12.92
N ALA A 6 3.37 31.78 -12.89
CA ALA A 6 1.93 31.55 -12.95
C ALA A 6 1.25 31.94 -11.62
N VAL A 7 0.10 32.63 -11.71
CA VAL A 7 -0.84 32.77 -10.59
C VAL A 7 -1.55 31.43 -10.40
N VAL A 8 -1.51 30.89 -9.18
CA VAL A 8 -2.04 29.55 -8.87
C VAL A 8 -2.90 29.62 -7.62
N ASP A 9 -4.20 29.44 -7.79
CA ASP A 9 -5.17 29.23 -6.72
C ASP A 9 -5.40 27.73 -6.53
N VAL A 10 -5.35 27.28 -5.27
CA VAL A 10 -5.59 25.87 -4.93
C VAL A 10 -6.95 25.75 -4.28
N VAL A 11 -7.87 25.05 -4.96
CA VAL A 11 -9.20 24.73 -4.43
C VAL A 11 -9.27 23.22 -4.16
N PRO A 12 -9.24 22.78 -2.89
CA PRO A 12 -9.28 21.36 -2.58
C PRO A 12 -10.67 20.79 -2.86
N ALA A 13 -10.79 19.91 -3.86
CA ALA A 13 -12.05 19.28 -4.22
C ALA A 13 -12.42 18.09 -3.31
N TYR A 14 -11.43 17.47 -2.66
CA TYR A 14 -11.63 16.31 -1.80
C TYR A 14 -10.50 16.15 -0.78
N ARG A 15 -10.75 15.28 0.21
CA ARG A 15 -9.75 14.81 1.16
C ARG A 15 -9.73 13.29 1.15
N ARG A 16 -8.55 12.70 1.28
CA ARG A 16 -8.37 11.27 1.48
C ARG A 16 -8.35 10.95 2.97
N SER A 17 -8.91 9.82 3.32
CA SER A 17 -8.86 9.26 4.66
C SER A 17 -8.69 7.76 4.57
N VAL A 18 -7.94 7.19 5.52
CA VAL A 18 -7.87 5.74 5.71
C VAL A 18 -9.28 5.25 6.10
N PRO A 19 -9.78 4.15 5.52
CA PRO A 19 -11.06 3.58 5.93
C PRO A 19 -11.02 3.14 7.40
N ARG A 20 -12.17 3.06 8.07
CA ARG A 20 -12.22 2.52 9.43
C ARG A 20 -11.96 1.02 9.41
N LEU A 21 -11.21 0.51 10.39
CA LEU A 21 -11.06 -0.93 10.60
C LEU A 21 -12.39 -1.49 11.12
N THR A 22 -13.19 -2.07 10.22
CA THR A 22 -14.41 -2.79 10.58
C THR A 22 -14.10 -4.28 10.76
N PRO A 23 -14.93 -5.05 11.48
CA PRO A 23 -14.74 -6.50 11.60
C PRO A 23 -14.66 -7.22 10.25
N ALA A 24 -15.45 -6.78 9.26
CA ALA A 24 -15.41 -7.34 7.91
C ALA A 24 -14.10 -7.03 7.18
N LEU A 25 -13.58 -5.80 7.31
CA LEU A 25 -12.28 -5.43 6.74
C LEU A 25 -11.14 -6.19 7.43
N ALA A 26 -11.20 -6.32 8.77
CA ALA A 26 -10.24 -7.09 9.55
C ALA A 26 -10.19 -8.56 9.09
N ALA A 27 -11.34 -9.21 8.94
CA ALA A 27 -11.42 -10.59 8.45
C ALA A 27 -10.84 -10.72 7.03
N THR A 28 -11.14 -9.76 6.15
CA THR A 28 -10.60 -9.72 4.78
C THR A 28 -9.08 -9.59 4.78
N LEU A 29 -8.52 -8.66 5.57
CA LEU A 29 -7.08 -8.47 5.67
C LEU A 29 -6.38 -9.71 6.22
N ARG A 30 -6.94 -10.36 7.25
CA ARG A 30 -6.40 -11.62 7.79
C ARG A 30 -6.39 -12.73 6.73
N ALA A 31 -7.48 -12.89 5.99
CA ALA A 31 -7.57 -13.91 4.93
C ALA A 31 -6.55 -13.66 3.81
N LEU A 32 -6.38 -12.40 3.39
CA LEU A 32 -5.40 -12.02 2.37
C LEU A 32 -3.95 -12.19 2.86
N LEU A 33 -3.66 -11.92 4.14
CA LEU A 33 -2.32 -12.08 4.70
C LEU A 33 -1.95 -13.53 4.99
N ALA A 34 -2.92 -14.43 5.13
CA ALA A 34 -2.69 -15.85 5.33
C ALA A 34 -2.15 -16.57 4.07
N GLN A 35 -2.12 -15.89 2.93
CA GLN A 35 -1.64 -16.41 1.65
C GLN A 35 -0.63 -15.46 1.03
N GLN A 36 0.21 -15.96 0.13
CA GLN A 36 1.09 -15.12 -0.65
C GLN A 36 0.28 -14.46 -1.78
N ASN A 37 0.26 -13.13 -1.80
CA ASN A 37 -0.45 -12.33 -2.79
C ASN A 37 0.48 -11.27 -3.41
N ASP A 38 0.16 -10.89 -4.65
CA ASP A 38 0.73 -9.72 -5.30
C ASP A 38 -0.17 -8.51 -5.04
N TRP A 39 0.37 -7.50 -4.36
CA TRP A 39 -0.37 -6.30 -3.98
C TRP A 39 -0.03 -5.14 -4.88
N ILE A 40 -1.02 -4.64 -5.62
CA ILE A 40 -0.86 -3.46 -6.46
C ILE A 40 -1.05 -2.21 -5.60
N ILE A 41 0.01 -1.41 -5.45
CA ILE A 41 0.01 -0.21 -4.62
C ILE A 41 0.30 1.01 -5.48
N THR A 42 -0.72 1.84 -5.70
CA THR A 42 -0.67 3.00 -6.60
C THR A 42 -0.46 4.33 -5.89
N SER A 43 -0.33 4.33 -4.55
CA SER A 43 -0.14 5.54 -3.75
C SER A 43 0.69 5.25 -2.49
N SER A 44 1.71 6.08 -2.25
CA SER A 44 2.47 6.07 -0.99
C SER A 44 1.59 6.32 0.22
N GLU A 45 0.52 7.12 0.06
CA GLU A 45 -0.44 7.40 1.12
C GLU A 45 -1.29 6.18 1.46
N ALA A 46 -1.73 5.43 0.44
CA ALA A 46 -2.48 4.20 0.64
C ALA A 46 -1.61 3.13 1.35
N LEU A 47 -0.33 3.02 1.00
CA LEU A 47 0.59 2.09 1.65
C LEU A 47 0.75 2.38 3.14
N ARG A 48 0.98 3.65 3.51
CA ARG A 48 1.05 4.06 4.92
C ARG A 48 -0.26 3.80 5.65
N GLY A 49 -1.38 4.10 5.01
CA GLY A 49 -2.72 3.85 5.56
C GLY A 49 -2.98 2.36 5.83
N LEU A 50 -2.57 1.48 4.91
CA LEU A 50 -2.66 0.04 5.09
C LEU A 50 -1.81 -0.43 6.27
N CYS A 51 -0.53 -0.01 6.35
CA CYS A 51 0.32 -0.36 7.51
C CYS A 51 -0.28 0.11 8.84
N ALA A 52 -0.91 1.29 8.88
CA ALA A 52 -1.59 1.78 10.07
C ALA A 52 -2.81 0.91 10.45
N LEU A 53 -3.61 0.47 9.48
CA LEU A 53 -4.72 -0.45 9.72
C LEU A 53 -4.25 -1.81 10.25
N LEU A 54 -3.14 -2.32 9.73
CA LEU A 54 -2.56 -3.58 10.19
C LEU A 54 -1.99 -3.46 11.60
N ALA A 55 -1.34 -2.34 11.93
CA ALA A 55 -0.90 -2.07 13.30
C ALA A 55 -2.09 -1.95 14.28
N GLN A 56 -3.21 -1.35 13.85
CA GLN A 56 -4.43 -1.33 14.65
C GLN A 56 -5.00 -2.74 14.84
N LEU A 57 -5.01 -3.56 13.78
CA LEU A 57 -5.48 -4.95 13.83
C LEU A 57 -4.69 -5.80 14.83
N ASP A 58 -3.37 -5.63 14.86
CA ASP A 58 -2.47 -6.28 15.82
C ASP A 58 -2.77 -5.82 17.26
N ALA A 59 -3.02 -4.52 17.47
CA ALA A 59 -3.31 -3.97 18.79
C ALA A 59 -4.64 -4.46 19.38
N GLU A 60 -5.65 -4.73 18.54
CA GLU A 60 -6.95 -5.26 18.97
C GLU A 60 -6.89 -6.74 19.39
N HIS A 61 -5.88 -7.49 18.94
CA HIS A 61 -5.73 -8.93 19.21
C HIS A 61 -4.28 -9.27 19.59
N PRO A 62 -3.81 -8.89 20.79
CA PRO A 62 -2.41 -8.99 21.20
C PRO A 62 -1.94 -10.43 21.51
N ASP A 63 -2.66 -11.46 21.07
CA ASP A 63 -2.27 -12.85 21.32
C ASP A 63 -0.87 -13.12 20.76
N ALA A 64 0.07 -13.43 21.66
CA ALA A 64 1.50 -13.61 21.35
C ALA A 64 1.79 -14.78 20.39
N THR A 65 0.79 -15.60 20.08
CA THR A 65 0.85 -16.72 19.14
C THR A 65 0.44 -16.34 17.72
N GLN A 66 -0.19 -15.16 17.52
CA GLN A 66 -0.55 -14.69 16.18
C GLN A 66 0.62 -13.96 15.52
N GLN A 67 0.81 -14.27 14.24
CA GLN A 67 1.80 -13.64 13.39
C GLN A 67 1.44 -12.16 13.18
N ASN A 68 2.38 -11.26 13.50
CA ASN A 68 2.19 -9.81 13.38
C ASN A 68 1.77 -9.42 11.95
N ALA A 69 0.64 -8.74 11.79
CA ALA A 69 0.04 -8.46 10.49
C ALA A 69 0.89 -7.51 9.65
N VAL A 70 1.57 -6.53 10.27
CA VAL A 70 2.53 -5.65 9.58
C VAL A 70 3.70 -6.46 9.03
N ALA A 71 4.28 -7.34 9.85
CA ALA A 71 5.38 -8.22 9.43
C ALA A 71 4.93 -9.18 8.31
N ALA A 72 3.74 -9.79 8.43
CA ALA A 72 3.17 -10.63 7.38
C ALA A 72 3.02 -9.86 6.06
N MET A 73 2.55 -8.61 6.13
CA MET A 73 2.43 -7.74 4.96
C MET A 73 3.78 -7.37 4.34
N GLN A 74 4.82 -7.11 5.14
CA GLN A 74 6.17 -6.82 4.64
C GLN A 74 6.81 -7.97 3.86
N GLN A 75 6.36 -9.22 4.10
CA GLN A 75 6.76 -10.41 3.35
C GLN A 75 5.97 -10.62 2.05
N GLN A 76 4.90 -9.84 1.83
CA GLN A 76 4.14 -9.84 0.57
C GLN A 76 4.93 -9.16 -0.55
N HIS A 77 4.56 -9.46 -1.79
CA HIS A 77 5.13 -8.81 -2.95
C HIS A 77 4.30 -7.60 -3.35
N LEU A 78 4.94 -6.45 -3.56
CA LEU A 78 4.28 -5.23 -4.03
C LEU A 78 4.61 -4.96 -5.50
N ILE A 79 3.57 -4.66 -6.28
CA ILE A 79 3.68 -4.15 -7.65
C ILE A 79 3.34 -2.67 -7.62
N ILE A 80 4.27 -1.83 -8.08
CA ILE A 80 4.27 -0.39 -7.81
C ILE A 80 4.57 0.39 -9.09
N PRO A 81 3.76 1.39 -9.50
CA PRO A 81 3.92 2.10 -10.77
C PRO A 81 4.83 3.33 -10.72
N HIS A 82 5.45 3.63 -9.57
CA HIS A 82 6.25 4.85 -9.41
C HIS A 82 7.35 4.73 -8.34
N ALA A 83 8.54 5.26 -8.64
CA ALA A 83 9.73 5.18 -7.78
C ALA A 83 9.50 5.71 -6.35
N ARG A 84 8.80 6.84 -6.20
CA ARG A 84 8.44 7.41 -4.89
C ARG A 84 7.63 6.45 -3.98
N ILE A 85 6.82 5.57 -4.57
CA ILE A 85 6.08 4.57 -3.80
C ILE A 85 7.03 3.44 -3.39
N ALA A 86 7.95 3.03 -4.27
CA ALA A 86 8.99 2.06 -3.94
C ALA A 86 9.90 2.55 -2.79
N GLU A 87 10.31 3.83 -2.81
CA GLU A 87 11.03 4.46 -1.69
C GLU A 87 10.22 4.41 -0.39
N THR A 88 8.92 4.70 -0.47
CA THR A 88 8.03 4.61 0.70
C THR A 88 7.96 3.17 1.22
N ALA A 89 7.87 2.19 0.33
CA ALA A 89 7.80 0.77 0.69
C ALA A 89 9.11 0.30 1.35
N ASN A 90 10.26 0.67 0.80
CA ASN A 90 11.57 0.36 1.39
C ASN A 90 11.68 0.94 2.81
N ASN A 91 11.27 2.20 3.01
CA ASN A 91 11.28 2.84 4.33
C ASN A 91 10.31 2.21 5.33
N LEU A 92 9.27 1.53 4.84
CA LEU A 92 8.31 0.76 5.64
C LEU A 92 8.73 -0.71 5.82
N GLY A 93 9.91 -1.11 5.37
CA GLY A 93 10.47 -2.46 5.59
C GLY A 93 10.04 -3.52 4.57
N PHE A 94 9.42 -3.14 3.46
CA PHE A 94 9.11 -4.08 2.39
C PHE A 94 10.37 -4.43 1.60
N SER A 95 10.57 -5.72 1.31
CA SER A 95 11.77 -6.23 0.62
C SER A 95 11.48 -6.75 -0.79
N ARG A 96 10.22 -7.06 -1.10
CA ARG A 96 9.81 -7.68 -2.37
C ARG A 96 8.99 -6.70 -3.19
N LEU A 97 9.65 -6.03 -4.14
CA LEU A 97 9.03 -4.99 -4.96
C LEU A 97 9.24 -5.26 -6.45
N THR A 98 8.21 -5.03 -7.26
CA THR A 98 8.32 -4.82 -8.71
C THR A 98 7.96 -3.37 -9.01
N LEU A 99 8.96 -2.58 -9.38
CA LEU A 99 8.73 -1.25 -9.93
C LEU A 99 8.33 -1.40 -11.41
N THR A 100 7.10 -1.02 -11.72
CA THR A 100 6.62 -0.88 -13.09
C THR A 100 6.78 0.57 -13.54
N GLY A 101 6.56 0.84 -14.82
CA GLY A 101 6.35 2.22 -15.26
C GLY A 101 4.94 2.70 -14.93
N SER A 102 4.71 4.01 -15.11
CA SER A 102 3.38 4.61 -14.93
C SER A 102 2.37 4.14 -15.97
N GLY A 103 1.08 4.17 -15.62
CA GLY A 103 -0.04 3.84 -16.50
C GLY A 103 -0.39 2.35 -16.53
N ASP A 104 -1.62 2.06 -16.95
CA ASP A 104 -2.23 0.72 -16.86
C ASP A 104 -1.53 -0.31 -17.74
N GLU A 105 -1.09 0.06 -18.94
CA GLU A 105 -0.39 -0.84 -19.88
C GLU A 105 0.88 -1.46 -19.26
N ARG A 106 1.67 -0.65 -18.55
CA ARG A 106 2.92 -1.12 -17.94
C ARG A 106 2.68 -1.95 -16.70
N LEU A 107 1.59 -1.68 -15.98
CA LEU A 107 1.14 -2.52 -14.87
C LEU A 107 0.68 -3.90 -15.39
N LEU A 108 -0.11 -3.93 -16.46
CA LEU A 108 -0.57 -5.16 -17.11
C LEU A 108 0.61 -5.98 -17.66
N ALA A 109 1.58 -5.33 -18.32
CA ALA A 109 2.78 -6.00 -18.80
C ALA A 109 3.59 -6.65 -17.66
N ALA A 110 3.69 -5.97 -16.51
CA ALA A 110 4.38 -6.52 -15.34
C ALA A 110 3.65 -7.75 -14.77
N LEU A 111 2.31 -7.73 -14.73
CA LEU A 111 1.51 -8.89 -14.32
C LEU A 111 1.66 -10.05 -15.31
N GLN A 112 1.62 -9.78 -16.61
CA GLN A 112 1.77 -10.80 -17.65
C GLN A 112 3.16 -11.45 -17.66
N SER A 113 4.21 -10.70 -17.35
CA SER A 113 5.58 -11.23 -17.27
C SER A 113 5.83 -12.19 -16.09
N ARG A 114 4.84 -12.33 -15.20
CA ARG A 114 4.90 -13.14 -13.98
C ARG A 114 4.09 -14.44 -14.07
N LEU A 115 3.28 -14.61 -15.12
CA LEU A 115 2.56 -15.85 -15.47
C LEU A 115 3.48 -16.80 -16.25
#